data_AF-A0A7K1H263-F1
#
_entry.id   AF-A0A7K1H263-F1
#
_cell.length_a   1.000
_cell.length_b   1.000
_cell.length_c   1.000
_cell.angle_alpha   90.00
_cell.angle_beta   90.00
_cell.angle_gamma   90.00
#
_symmetry.space_group_name_H-M   'P 1'
#
loop_
_entity.id
_entity.type
_entity.pdbx_description
1 polymer ?
#
loop_
_entity_poly.entity_id
_entity_poly.type
_entity_poly.pdbx_seq_one_letter_code
_entity_poly.pdbx_strand_id
1 'polypeptide(L)'
;MAEPLRQPHEILSNNIRLARAACKGCGGELNLDASAARKSIGLLMREHAQHKDFVLTEVNAERALYGPSGSTPRLAGANKPPPDVSFRDASGREVYRREVKTFSGTPTTFARQFEDYAKKLDYRGELYVQVPRGTDPQRLMEAFWAKNRDDRRLARYADVYVAFHTPDGRPSGLWMLGARGMGVPG
;
A
#
# COMPACT_ATOMS: atom_id res chain seq x y z
N MET A 1 -26.62 18.92 -6.30
CA MET A 1 -27.10 17.86 -5.38
C MET A 1 -25.87 17.14 -4.86
N ALA A 2 -25.61 17.16 -3.55
CA ALA A 2 -24.46 16.47 -2.98
C ALA A 2 -24.75 14.96 -2.96
N GLU A 3 -23.83 14.15 -3.48
CA GLU A 3 -23.92 12.69 -3.41
C GLU A 3 -23.98 12.28 -1.93
N PRO A 4 -24.90 11.38 -1.52
CA PRO A 4 -24.99 10.95 -0.14
C PRO A 4 -23.64 10.37 0.31
N LEU A 5 -23.16 10.82 1.48
CA LEU A 5 -21.96 10.27 2.11
C LEU A 5 -22.18 8.75 2.29
N ARG A 6 -21.48 7.94 1.48
CA ARG A 6 -21.50 6.48 1.62
C ARG A 6 -21.11 6.13 3.05
N GLN A 7 -21.83 5.17 3.64
CA GLN A 7 -21.55 4.80 5.03
C GLN A 7 -20.12 4.21 5.09
N PRO A 8 -19.28 4.61 6.06
CA PRO A 8 -17.90 4.15 6.14
C PRO A 8 -17.77 2.62 6.03
N HIS A 9 -18.61 1.85 6.73
CA HIS A 9 -18.57 0.39 6.65
C HIS A 9 -18.84 -0.17 5.24
N GLU A 10 -19.71 0.45 4.45
CA GLU A 10 -19.95 0.05 3.05
C GLU A 10 -18.72 0.35 2.18
N ILE A 11 -18.05 1.47 2.43
CA ILE A 11 -16.78 1.82 1.78
C ILE A 11 -15.71 0.76 2.13
N LEU A 12 -15.57 0.36 3.40
CA LEU A 12 -14.57 -0.65 3.80
C LEU A 12 -14.92 -2.03 3.26
N SER A 13 -16.16 -2.48 3.40
CA SER A 13 -16.58 -3.78 2.86
C SER A 13 -16.41 -3.80 1.35
N ASN A 14 -16.74 -2.72 0.65
CA ASN A 14 -16.51 -2.60 -0.78
C ASN A 14 -15.02 -2.57 -1.12
N ASN A 15 -14.19 -1.88 -0.35
CA ASN A 15 -12.77 -1.72 -0.64
C ASN A 15 -11.93 -2.94 -0.22
N ILE A 16 -12.29 -3.63 0.87
CA ILE A 16 -11.77 -4.96 1.21
C ILE A 16 -12.21 -5.96 0.14
N ARG A 17 -13.47 -5.90 -0.32
CA ARG A 17 -13.95 -6.74 -1.41
C ARG A 17 -13.21 -6.42 -2.71
N LEU A 18 -12.96 -5.15 -3.03
CA LEU A 18 -12.18 -4.74 -4.19
C LEU A 18 -10.71 -5.14 -4.05
N ALA A 19 -10.09 -4.98 -2.89
CA ALA A 19 -8.74 -5.43 -2.62
C ALA A 19 -8.64 -6.96 -2.72
N ARG A 20 -9.58 -7.70 -2.11
CA ARG A 20 -9.68 -9.16 -2.17
C ARG A 20 -10.04 -9.69 -3.56
N ALA A 21 -10.92 -9.01 -4.29
CA ALA A 21 -11.34 -9.39 -5.63
C ALA A 21 -10.28 -9.04 -6.67
N ALA A 22 -9.58 -7.91 -6.48
CA ALA A 22 -8.37 -7.61 -7.22
C ALA A 22 -7.36 -8.73 -6.98
N CYS A 23 -7.04 -9.08 -5.73
CA CYS A 23 -6.01 -10.09 -5.44
C CYS A 23 -6.46 -11.57 -5.50
N LYS A 24 -7.74 -11.90 -5.77
CA LYS A 24 -8.32 -13.26 -5.66
C LYS A 24 -7.95 -13.99 -4.36
N GLY A 25 -8.12 -13.31 -3.23
CA GLY A 25 -7.62 -13.78 -1.93
C GLY A 25 -6.16 -13.37 -1.77
N CYS A 26 -5.73 -13.04 -0.55
CA CYS A 26 -4.53 -12.23 -0.26
C CYS A 26 -3.16 -12.85 -0.63
N GLY A 27 -3.09 -13.77 -1.60
CA GLY A 27 -1.87 -14.25 -2.24
C GLY A 27 -1.47 -13.49 -3.50
N GLY A 28 -2.40 -12.86 -4.24
CA GLY A 28 -2.12 -12.22 -5.54
C GLY A 28 -1.50 -13.17 -6.58
N GLU A 29 -1.32 -12.72 -7.81
CA GLU A 29 -0.58 -13.47 -8.83
C GLU A 29 0.73 -12.75 -9.16
N LEU A 30 1.85 -13.48 -9.12
CA LEU A 30 3.11 -13.01 -9.68
C LEU A 30 3.17 -13.44 -11.15
N ASN A 31 2.71 -12.56 -12.03
CA ASN A 31 2.74 -12.80 -13.48
C ASN A 31 4.05 -12.28 -14.10
N LEU A 32 5.18 -12.84 -13.66
CA LEU A 32 6.52 -12.59 -14.20
C LEU A 32 7.26 -13.92 -14.33
N ASP A 33 8.13 -14.04 -15.33
CA ASP A 33 9.10 -15.13 -15.34
C ASP A 33 10.13 -14.97 -14.21
N ALA A 34 10.82 -16.06 -13.84
CA ALA A 34 11.74 -16.08 -12.72
C ALA A 34 12.94 -15.12 -12.86
N SER A 35 13.34 -14.75 -14.08
CA SER A 35 14.42 -13.80 -14.33
C SER A 35 13.94 -12.35 -14.14
N ALA A 36 12.78 -12.03 -14.73
CA ALA A 36 12.13 -10.73 -14.58
C ALA A 36 11.74 -10.45 -13.13
N ALA A 37 11.24 -11.46 -12.40
CA ALA A 37 10.94 -11.37 -10.97
C ALA A 37 12.21 -11.01 -10.16
N ARG A 38 13.30 -11.78 -10.31
CA ARG A 38 14.57 -11.53 -9.61
C ARG A 38 15.13 -10.14 -9.88
N LYS A 39 15.09 -9.69 -11.15
CA LYS A 39 15.53 -8.33 -11.51
C LYS A 39 14.69 -7.26 -10.82
N SER A 40 13.37 -7.45 -10.78
CA SER A 40 12.41 -6.53 -10.17
C SER A 40 12.58 -6.43 -8.66
N ILE A 41 12.73 -7.58 -7.98
CA ILE A 41 13.03 -7.66 -6.55
C ILE A 41 14.30 -6.87 -6.22
N GLY A 42 15.38 -7.11 -6.96
CA GLY A 42 16.64 -6.39 -6.75
C GLY A 42 16.54 -4.89 -7.02
N LEU A 43 15.68 -4.45 -7.94
CA LEU A 43 15.42 -3.03 -8.18
C LEU A 43 14.71 -2.39 -7.00
N LEU A 44 13.62 -2.98 -6.51
CA LEU A 44 12.89 -2.48 -5.33
C LEU A 44 13.80 -2.42 -4.10
N MET A 45 14.57 -3.47 -3.84
CA MET A 45 15.50 -3.48 -2.70
C MET A 45 16.56 -2.37 -2.81
N ARG A 46 17.14 -2.14 -3.99
CA ARG A 46 18.14 -1.07 -4.18
C ARG A 46 17.56 0.33 -4.01
N GLU A 47 16.35 0.55 -4.50
CA GLU A 47 15.64 1.83 -4.33
C GLU A 47 15.39 2.11 -2.85
N HIS A 48 14.96 1.10 -2.10
CA HIS A 48 14.64 1.22 -0.67
C HIS A 48 15.87 1.07 0.26
N ALA A 49 17.03 0.63 -0.25
CA ALA A 49 18.28 0.56 0.51
C ALA A 49 18.86 1.95 0.86
N GLN A 50 18.37 3.01 0.24
CA GLN A 50 18.77 4.38 0.59
C GLN A 50 18.30 4.80 2.00
N HIS A 51 17.32 4.09 2.57
CA HIS A 51 16.86 4.23 3.95
C HIS A 51 17.76 3.43 4.90
N LYS A 52 18.84 4.07 5.37
CA LYS A 52 19.96 3.43 6.11
C LYS A 52 19.57 2.64 7.37
N ASP A 53 18.46 2.97 8.02
CA ASP A 53 18.11 2.39 9.32
C ASP A 53 17.13 1.21 9.23
N PHE A 54 16.41 1.05 8.10
CA PHE A 54 15.44 -0.03 7.93
C PHE A 54 15.16 -0.31 6.45
N VAL A 55 15.77 -1.39 5.94
CA VAL A 55 15.77 -1.75 4.51
C VAL A 55 14.67 -2.75 4.17
N LEU A 56 14.14 -2.66 2.96
CA LEU A 56 13.14 -3.59 2.43
C LEU A 56 13.76 -4.98 2.29
N THR A 57 13.09 -5.99 2.86
CA THR A 57 13.56 -7.38 2.73
C THR A 57 13.20 -7.97 1.38
N GLU A 58 13.95 -8.99 0.95
CA GLU A 58 13.70 -9.69 -0.30
C GLU A 58 12.28 -10.27 -0.36
N VAL A 59 11.81 -10.90 0.72
CA VAL A 59 10.46 -11.47 0.80
C VAL A 59 9.36 -10.41 0.62
N ASN A 60 9.54 -9.20 1.16
CA ASN A 60 8.57 -8.12 0.98
C ASN A 60 8.69 -7.45 -0.39
N ALA A 61 9.90 -7.34 -0.94
CA ALA A 61 10.10 -6.89 -2.31
C ALA A 61 9.44 -7.85 -3.31
N GLU A 62 9.54 -9.16 -3.09
CA GLU A 62 8.85 -10.17 -3.89
C GLU A 62 7.32 -10.06 -3.74
N ARG A 63 6.80 -10.04 -2.50
CA ARG A 63 5.36 -9.88 -2.22
C ARG A 63 4.78 -8.61 -2.82
N ALA A 64 5.55 -7.52 -2.84
CA ALA A 64 5.14 -6.27 -3.48
C ALA A 64 4.96 -6.38 -5.01
N LEU A 65 5.36 -7.48 -5.65
CA LEU A 65 5.10 -7.76 -7.07
C LEU A 65 3.84 -8.61 -7.30
N TYR A 66 3.19 -9.11 -6.24
CA TYR A 66 1.96 -9.88 -6.39
C TYR A 66 0.78 -8.93 -6.54
N GLY A 67 0.13 -9.03 -7.70
CA GLY A 67 -0.89 -8.09 -8.13
C GLY A 67 -2.27 -8.70 -8.24
N PRO A 68 -3.21 -7.91 -8.78
CA PRO A 68 -4.49 -8.45 -9.15
C PRO A 68 -4.39 -9.59 -10.16
N SER A 69 -5.30 -10.56 -10.09
CA SER A 69 -5.31 -11.69 -11.03
C SER A 69 -5.43 -11.21 -12.48
N GLY A 70 -4.65 -11.81 -13.37
CA GLY A 70 -4.60 -11.41 -14.78
C GLY A 70 -3.91 -10.05 -15.04
N SER A 71 -3.24 -9.49 -14.03
CA SER A 71 -2.40 -8.31 -14.20
C SER A 71 -0.91 -8.66 -14.16
N THR A 72 -0.09 -7.84 -14.81
CA THR A 72 1.37 -7.95 -14.81
C THR A 72 1.97 -6.74 -14.09
N PRO A 73 2.85 -6.94 -13.10
CA PRO A 73 3.55 -5.84 -12.45
C PRO A 73 4.56 -5.17 -13.38
N ARG A 74 4.66 -3.85 -13.28
CA ARG A 74 5.64 -3.00 -13.96
C ARG A 74 6.18 -1.98 -12.98
N LEU A 75 7.48 -2.04 -12.73
CA LEU A 75 8.16 -1.15 -11.81
C LEU A 75 8.34 0.23 -12.43
N ALA A 76 8.18 1.25 -11.60
CA ALA A 76 8.83 2.52 -11.82
C ALA A 76 10.34 2.28 -11.78
N GLY A 77 11.07 2.72 -12.81
CA GLY A 77 12.52 2.71 -12.75
C GLY A 77 13.01 3.63 -11.63
N ALA A 78 14.26 3.47 -11.18
CA ALA A 78 14.83 4.33 -10.15
C ALA A 78 14.65 5.83 -10.48
N ASN A 79 14.27 6.61 -9.47
CA ASN A 79 14.00 8.06 -9.57
C ASN A 79 12.82 8.43 -10.49
N LYS A 80 11.89 7.50 -10.74
CA LYS A 80 10.65 7.82 -11.47
C LYS A 80 9.55 8.23 -10.49
N PRO A 81 8.59 9.06 -10.94
CA PRO A 81 7.42 9.36 -10.14
C PRO A 81 6.67 8.07 -9.77
N PRO A 82 6.09 8.01 -8.55
CA PRO A 82 5.23 6.91 -8.10
C PRO A 82 4.14 6.51 -9.10
N PRO A 83 3.70 5.23 -9.07
CA PRO A 83 3.93 4.25 -8.01
C PRO A 83 5.22 3.45 -8.25
N ASP A 84 5.82 2.92 -7.17
CA ASP A 84 6.91 1.93 -7.29
C ASP A 84 6.51 0.74 -8.18
N VAL A 85 5.26 0.28 -8.10
CA VAL A 85 4.71 -0.80 -8.93
C VAL A 85 3.34 -0.40 -9.50
N SER A 86 3.22 -0.45 -10.83
CA SER A 86 1.95 -0.39 -11.56
C SER A 86 1.57 -1.79 -12.03
N PHE A 87 0.31 -2.18 -11.92
CA PHE A 87 -0.17 -3.46 -12.42
C PHE A 87 -1.09 -3.21 -13.61
N ARG A 88 -0.82 -3.91 -14.70
CA ARG A 88 -1.52 -3.72 -15.96
C ARG A 88 -2.24 -4.97 -16.39
N ASP A 89 -3.49 -4.83 -16.86
CA ASP A 89 -4.22 -5.95 -17.46
C ASP A 89 -3.63 -6.34 -18.82
N ALA A 90 -4.18 -7.40 -19.43
CA ALA A 90 -3.75 -7.89 -20.74
C ALA A 90 -3.83 -6.85 -21.88
N SER A 91 -4.65 -5.80 -21.72
CA SER A 91 -4.74 -4.69 -22.69
C SER A 91 -3.66 -3.62 -22.47
N GLY A 92 -2.84 -3.75 -21.42
CA GLY A 92 -1.82 -2.79 -21.03
C GLY A 92 -2.34 -1.63 -20.18
N ARG A 93 -3.63 -1.63 -19.82
CA ARG A 93 -4.25 -0.60 -18.97
C ARG A 93 -3.87 -0.83 -17.52
N GLU A 94 -3.49 0.23 -16.82
CA GLU A 94 -3.22 0.20 -15.38
C GLU A 94 -4.53 -0.06 -14.62
N VAL A 95 -4.55 -1.13 -13.83
CA VAL A 95 -5.71 -1.54 -13.01
C VAL A 95 -5.44 -1.39 -11.52
N TYR A 96 -4.17 -1.25 -11.12
CA TYR A 96 -3.78 -1.13 -9.73
C TYR A 96 -2.41 -0.48 -9.60
N ARG A 97 -2.18 0.21 -8.48
CA ARG A 97 -0.95 0.93 -8.17
C ARG A 97 -0.54 0.62 -6.74
N ARG A 98 0.76 0.43 -6.53
CA ARG A 98 1.35 0.14 -5.23
C ARG A 98 2.62 0.97 -5.06
N GLU A 99 2.66 1.72 -3.99
CA GLU A 99 3.87 2.37 -3.50
C GLU A 99 4.42 1.52 -2.35
N VAL A 100 5.69 1.12 -2.44
CA VAL A 100 6.36 0.36 -1.39
C VAL A 100 7.03 1.35 -0.45
N LYS A 101 6.99 1.07 0.85
CA LYS A 101 7.68 1.87 1.87
C LYS A 101 8.25 0.99 2.96
N THR A 102 9.36 1.43 3.54
CA THR A 102 9.83 0.95 4.82
C THR A 102 9.59 2.06 5.86
N PHE A 103 9.18 1.68 7.06
CA PHE A 103 8.90 2.66 8.11
C PHE A 103 9.31 2.14 9.49
N SER A 104 10.21 2.86 10.16
CA SER A 104 10.68 2.58 11.53
C SER A 104 10.55 3.79 12.47
N GLY A 105 9.76 4.81 12.07
CA GLY A 105 9.60 6.06 12.82
C GLY A 105 8.50 6.03 13.88
N THR A 106 8.09 7.23 14.31
CA THR A 106 7.02 7.42 15.32
C THR A 106 5.65 7.61 14.68
N PRO A 107 4.54 7.43 15.42
CA PRO A 107 3.19 7.70 14.89
C PRO A 107 3.02 9.11 14.30
N THR A 108 3.69 10.12 14.88
CA THR A 108 3.67 11.49 14.37
C THR A 108 4.39 11.62 13.02
N THR A 109 5.55 10.97 12.85
CA THR A 109 6.28 11.01 11.57
C THR A 109 5.56 10.22 10.50
N PHE A 110 4.92 9.10 10.88
CA PHE A 110 4.04 8.32 10.01
C PHE A 110 2.94 9.21 9.42
N ALA A 111 2.17 9.88 10.28
CA ALA A 111 1.04 10.70 9.86
C ALA A 111 1.42 11.80 8.85
N ARG A 112 2.63 12.37 8.96
CA ARG A 112 3.14 13.37 8.00
C ARG A 112 3.57 12.72 6.67
N GLN A 113 4.39 11.67 6.74
CA GLN A 113 4.93 11.03 5.54
C GLN A 113 3.84 10.39 4.66
N PHE A 114 2.81 9.83 5.30
CA PHE A 114 1.75 9.11 4.60
C PHE A 114 0.79 10.04 3.85
N GLU A 115 0.67 11.30 4.25
CA GLU A 115 -0.01 12.31 3.43
C GLU A 115 0.73 12.54 2.10
N ASP A 116 2.06 12.64 2.15
CA ASP A 116 2.91 12.85 0.97
C ASP A 116 2.90 11.62 0.06
N TYR A 117 2.93 10.41 0.63
CA TYR A 117 2.86 9.17 -0.15
C TYR A 117 1.50 8.98 -0.80
N ALA A 118 0.40 9.26 -0.09
CA ALA A 118 -0.94 9.22 -0.68
C ALA A 118 -1.09 10.23 -1.83
N LYS A 119 -0.54 11.45 -1.67
CA LYS A 119 -0.53 12.46 -2.74
C LYS A 119 0.25 11.97 -3.97
N LYS A 120 1.41 11.33 -3.77
CA LYS A 120 2.22 10.74 -4.84
C LYS A 120 1.49 9.62 -5.59
N LEU A 121 0.64 8.87 -4.90
CA LEU A 121 -0.23 7.87 -5.50
C LEU A 121 -1.45 8.44 -6.24
N ASP A 122 -1.59 9.77 -6.32
CA ASP A 122 -2.81 10.43 -6.79
C ASP A 122 -4.04 9.99 -6.00
N TYR A 123 -3.84 9.81 -4.68
CA TYR A 123 -4.88 9.44 -3.73
C TYR A 123 -5.63 8.13 -4.05
N ARG A 124 -4.99 7.21 -4.79
CA ARG A 124 -5.56 5.91 -5.14
C ARG A 124 -4.52 4.78 -5.12
N GLY A 125 -4.89 3.63 -4.58
CA GLY A 125 -4.04 2.43 -4.58
C GLY A 125 -3.45 2.09 -3.21
N GLU A 126 -2.36 1.32 -3.22
CA GLU A 126 -1.79 0.71 -2.02
C GLU A 126 -0.55 1.44 -1.54
N LEU A 127 -0.47 1.67 -0.23
CA LEU A 127 0.79 1.81 0.49
C LEU A 127 1.16 0.45 1.08
N TYR A 128 2.13 -0.24 0.46
CA TYR A 128 2.68 -1.50 0.97
C TYR A 128 3.84 -1.17 1.91
N VAL A 129 3.66 -1.37 3.21
CA VAL A 129 4.57 -0.85 4.24
C VAL A 129 5.22 -1.98 5.00
N GLN A 130 6.54 -2.10 4.91
CA GLN A 130 7.31 -2.90 5.85
C GLN A 130 7.53 -2.10 7.14
N VAL A 131 7.26 -2.71 8.29
CA VAL A 131 7.51 -2.16 9.63
C VAL A 131 8.33 -3.13 10.50
N PRO A 132 9.09 -2.65 11.49
CA PRO A 132 9.77 -3.52 12.45
C PRO A 132 8.80 -4.46 13.17
N ARG A 133 9.29 -5.62 13.60
CA ARG A 133 8.50 -6.54 14.44
C ARG A 133 8.11 -5.83 15.75
N GLY A 134 6.88 -6.06 16.21
CA GLY A 134 6.33 -5.43 17.41
C GLY A 134 5.85 -3.99 17.20
N THR A 135 5.93 -3.45 15.98
CA THR A 135 5.22 -2.20 15.63
C THR A 135 3.72 -2.42 15.82
N ASP A 136 3.04 -1.42 16.39
CA ASP A 136 1.59 -1.36 16.50
C ASP A 136 1.04 -0.50 15.34
N PRO A 137 0.53 -1.10 14.25
CA PRO A 137 0.08 -0.32 13.11
C PRO A 137 -1.26 0.38 13.38
N GLN A 138 -2.07 -0.12 14.33
CA GLN A 138 -3.29 0.55 14.76
C GLN A 138 -2.94 1.93 15.33
N ARG A 139 -1.93 2.02 16.19
CA ARG A 139 -1.45 3.30 16.75
C ARG A 139 -0.90 4.24 15.68
N LEU A 140 -0.26 3.72 14.63
CA LEU A 140 0.19 4.54 13.50
C LEU A 140 -1.01 5.15 12.75
N MET A 141 -2.03 4.34 12.49
CA MET A 141 -3.25 4.77 11.81
C MET A 141 -4.08 5.75 12.64
N GLU A 142 -4.19 5.52 13.95
CA GLU A 142 -4.81 6.47 14.89
C GLU A 142 -4.13 7.83 14.86
N ALA A 143 -2.80 7.88 14.80
CA ALA A 143 -2.08 9.14 14.66
C ALA A 143 -2.36 9.83 13.31
N PHE A 144 -2.48 9.08 12.21
CA PHE A 144 -2.88 9.62 10.91
C PHE A 144 -4.28 10.25 10.95
N TRP A 145 -5.26 9.55 11.52
CA TRP A 145 -6.63 10.05 11.65
C TRP A 145 -6.76 11.19 12.65
N ALA A 146 -6.00 11.17 13.75
CA ALA A 146 -5.97 12.25 14.73
C ALA A 146 -5.39 13.55 14.17
N LYS A 147 -4.46 13.46 13.20
CA LYS A 147 -3.97 14.59 12.40
C LYS A 147 -5.03 15.07 11.39
N ASN A 148 -5.79 14.16 10.80
CA ASN A 148 -6.81 14.41 9.79
C ASN A 148 -8.24 14.40 10.39
N ARG A 149 -8.53 15.36 11.27
CA ARG A 149 -9.82 15.44 12.00
C ARG A 149 -11.02 15.89 11.16
N ASP A 150 -10.77 16.48 9.99
CA ASP A 150 -11.82 16.91 9.07
C ASP A 150 -12.18 15.77 8.12
N ASP A 151 -13.44 15.35 8.13
CA ASP A 151 -13.96 14.28 7.27
C ASP A 151 -13.86 14.63 5.78
N ARG A 152 -13.96 15.91 5.42
CA ARG A 152 -13.73 16.35 4.02
C ARG A 152 -12.28 16.17 3.62
N ARG A 153 -11.35 16.32 4.56
CA ARG A 153 -9.93 16.05 4.32
C ARG A 153 -9.67 14.55 4.25
N LEU A 154 -10.30 13.74 5.10
CA LEU A 154 -10.20 12.29 5.05
C LEU A 154 -10.79 11.68 3.78
N ALA A 155 -11.87 12.23 3.25
CA ALA A 155 -12.51 11.75 2.02
C ALA A 155 -11.55 11.71 0.83
N ARG A 156 -10.51 12.56 0.81
CA ARG A 156 -9.45 12.52 -0.21
C ARG A 156 -8.66 11.23 -0.21
N TYR A 157 -8.65 10.47 0.89
CA TYR A 157 -7.91 9.22 1.02
C TYR A 157 -8.83 7.98 0.95
N ALA A 158 -10.08 8.15 0.50
CA ALA A 158 -11.07 7.07 0.47
C ALA A 158 -10.64 5.86 -0.38
N ASP A 159 -9.79 6.09 -1.39
CA ASP A 159 -9.28 5.05 -2.29
C ASP A 159 -7.82 4.66 -2.01
N VAL A 160 -7.29 5.06 -0.84
CA VAL A 160 -5.94 4.66 -0.38
C VAL A 160 -6.04 3.71 0.81
N TYR A 161 -5.36 2.58 0.70
CA TYR A 161 -5.22 1.59 1.76
C TYR A 161 -3.75 1.36 2.10
N VAL A 162 -3.51 0.95 3.34
CA VAL A 162 -2.19 0.70 3.90
C VAL A 162 -2.12 -0.74 4.37
N ALA A 163 -1.24 -1.51 3.75
CA ALA A 163 -0.98 -2.90 4.11
C ALA A 163 0.36 -3.00 4.83
N PHE A 164 0.32 -3.28 6.13
CA PHE A 164 1.52 -3.40 6.95
C PHE A 164 2.03 -4.83 6.95
N HIS A 165 3.35 -4.99 6.85
CA HIS A 165 4.02 -6.28 6.86
C HIS A 165 5.26 -6.24 7.76
N THR A 166 5.53 -7.34 8.43
CA THR A 166 6.79 -7.55 9.15
C THR A 166 7.93 -7.91 8.17
N PRO A 167 9.21 -7.86 8.57
CA PRO A 167 10.34 -8.14 7.67
C PRO A 167 10.35 -9.53 7.05
N ASP A 168 9.73 -10.53 7.69
CA ASP A 168 9.54 -11.89 7.17
C ASP A 168 8.30 -12.03 6.26
N GLY A 169 7.67 -10.92 5.91
CA GLY A 169 6.54 -10.87 4.98
C GLY A 169 5.19 -11.22 5.60
N ARG A 170 5.09 -11.41 6.92
CA ARG A 170 3.78 -11.67 7.55
C ARG A 170 2.95 -10.38 7.55
N PRO A 171 1.66 -10.44 7.19
CA PRO A 171 0.79 -9.29 7.33
C PRO A 171 0.67 -8.92 8.81
N SER A 172 0.79 -7.63 9.11
CA SER A 172 0.55 -7.03 10.43
C SER A 172 -0.76 -6.26 10.49
N GLY A 173 -1.44 -6.15 9.34
CA GLY A 173 -2.82 -5.66 9.20
C GLY A 173 -3.02 -4.79 7.97
N LEU A 174 -4.27 -4.42 7.73
CA LEU A 174 -4.72 -3.64 6.57
C LEU A 174 -5.68 -2.55 7.04
N TRP A 175 -5.45 -1.30 6.63
CA TRP A 175 -6.30 -0.17 7.00
C TRP A 175 -6.65 0.71 5.81
N MET A 176 -7.75 1.45 5.95
CA MET A 176 -8.11 2.54 5.04
C MET A 176 -7.66 3.88 5.60
N LEU A 177 -6.92 4.66 4.79
CA LEU A 177 -6.51 6.01 5.22
C LEU A 177 -7.74 6.93 5.38
N GLY A 178 -8.67 6.89 4.41
CA GLY A 178 -9.80 7.81 4.35
C GLY A 178 -10.93 7.55 5.34
N ALA A 179 -10.81 6.55 6.21
CA ALA A 179 -11.89 6.17 7.10
C ALA A 179 -11.40 5.69 8.46
N ARG A 180 -11.88 6.36 9.52
CA ARG A 180 -11.43 6.13 10.89
C ARG A 180 -11.85 4.76 11.42
N GLY A 181 -10.95 4.13 12.16
CA GLY A 181 -11.19 2.83 12.78
C GLY A 181 -11.38 1.68 11.77
N MET A 182 -11.22 1.95 10.48
CA MET A 182 -11.49 0.99 9.43
C MET A 182 -10.21 0.25 9.06
N GLY A 183 -10.01 -0.89 9.71
CA GLY A 183 -8.93 -1.81 9.39
C GLY A 183 -9.12 -3.17 10.03
N VAL A 184 -8.30 -4.11 9.58
CA VAL A 184 -8.23 -5.47 10.11
C VAL A 184 -6.81 -5.67 10.62
N PRO A 185 -6.61 -5.78 11.95
CA PRO A 185 -5.30 -6.15 12.49
C PRO A 185 -4.91 -7.54 11.99
N GLY A 186 -3.61 -7.73 11.72
CA GLY A 186 -3.04 -8.97 11.20
C GLY A 186 -2.53 -9.92 12.27
#